data_AF-A0A7W0EZQ0-F1
#
_entry.id   AF-A0A7W0EZQ0-F1
#
_cell.length_a   1.000
_cell.length_b   1.000
_cell.length_c   1.000
_cell.angle_alpha   90.00
_cell.angle_beta   90.00
_cell.angle_gamma   90.00
#
_symmetry.space_group_name_H-M   'P 1'
#
loop_
_entity.id
_entity.type
_entity.pdbx_description
1 polymer ?
#
loop_
_entity_poly.entity_id
_entity_poly.type
_entity_poly.pdbx_seq_one_letter_code
_entity_poly.pdbx_strand_id
1 'polypeptide(L)'
;MPNRQIIDIHCHLFNAKYAIMELAAATWNHLLGHYPHQKGAAKKRAARGIIETLEGAKDFAAWIARLLEVSLSDCEGNFLTARKNFAESELGKNASLIITPLMMDIYFALCDNRDEETAGRRGRRALITVEPFSIPEDGKKNFEDHFDHIKNLILEEIQKTPATRRRSASGETLNTLFDDARKDLLAVPKKTRRSVNPYEGIELSPGFKQHMHDLEALAKKYPGQVFPFLAVDPRRIGILKLMDLKVKKGKGIFKGIKLYTPLGYLPTHPNLAPVFEYCTTYDIPITLHCSQGGMNNFRKENYVNTWEGSNHWEDFKTVQGNKSSYFTAPEKWRPVLNRWPNLRINFAHFGGGDQLAEGHTAWMEEIIKMIQ
;
A
#
# COMPACT_ATOMS: atom_id res chain seq x y z
N MET A 1 9.60 27.04 24.53
CA MET A 1 9.46 25.93 23.56
C MET A 1 8.64 24.84 24.23
N PRO A 2 7.78 24.07 23.52
CA PRO A 2 7.09 22.94 24.15
C PRO A 2 8.14 21.96 24.71
N ASN A 3 7.97 21.55 25.97
CA ASN A 3 8.95 20.72 26.67
C ASN A 3 8.86 19.23 26.28
N ARG A 4 7.82 18.83 25.52
CA ARG A 4 7.53 17.44 25.17
C ARG A 4 7.23 17.29 23.68
N GLN A 5 7.77 16.24 23.06
CA GLN A 5 7.40 15.82 21.70
C GLN A 5 6.58 14.54 21.78
N ILE A 6 5.46 14.49 21.08
CA ILE A 6 4.67 13.28 20.87
C ILE A 6 4.88 12.84 19.43
N ILE A 7 5.17 11.55 19.25
CA ILE A 7 5.39 10.95 17.93
C ILE A 7 4.17 10.08 17.62
N ASP A 8 3.44 10.44 16.57
CA ASP A 8 2.39 9.63 16.00
C ASP A 8 2.96 8.80 14.83
N ILE A 9 2.94 7.48 14.99
CA ILE A 9 3.43 6.52 14.00
C ILE A 9 2.23 5.74 13.47
N HIS A 10 1.64 6.28 12.41
CA HIS A 10 0.38 5.79 11.89
C HIS A 10 0.34 5.82 10.36
N CYS A 11 -0.49 4.97 9.78
CA CYS A 11 -0.90 5.16 8.38
C CYS A 11 -1.84 6.39 8.31
N HIS A 12 -2.28 6.80 7.13
CA HIS A 12 -3.42 7.73 6.97
C HIS A 12 -3.13 9.22 6.76
N LEU A 13 -1.90 9.62 6.40
CA LEU A 13 -1.80 10.70 5.40
C LEU A 13 -2.13 10.22 3.98
N PHE A 14 -2.59 8.98 3.88
CA PHE A 14 -3.25 8.41 2.72
C PHE A 14 -4.40 9.31 2.26
N ASN A 15 -4.61 9.43 0.95
CA ASN A 15 -5.73 10.19 0.40
C ASN A 15 -6.59 9.30 -0.52
N ALA A 16 -7.88 9.61 -0.67
CA ALA A 16 -8.75 8.76 -1.48
C ALA A 16 -8.40 8.79 -2.99
N LYS A 17 -7.82 9.90 -3.48
CA LYS A 17 -7.29 10.00 -4.86
C LYS A 17 -6.27 8.90 -5.15
N TYR A 18 -5.35 8.65 -4.21
CA TYR A 18 -4.37 7.59 -4.29
C TYR A 18 -5.04 6.23 -4.54
N ALA A 19 -6.05 5.87 -3.76
CA ALA A 19 -6.72 4.58 -3.94
C ALA A 19 -7.56 4.49 -5.21
N ILE A 20 -8.21 5.58 -5.62
CA ILE A 20 -8.91 5.64 -6.91
C ILE A 20 -7.94 5.38 -8.06
N MET A 21 -6.77 6.03 -8.04
CA MET A 21 -5.74 5.84 -9.06
C MET A 21 -5.18 4.41 -9.08
N GLU A 22 -4.98 3.80 -7.91
CA GLU A 22 -4.49 2.42 -7.84
C GLU A 22 -5.52 1.39 -8.33
N LEU A 23 -6.80 1.53 -7.94
CA LEU A 23 -7.86 0.68 -8.46
C LEU A 23 -7.96 0.81 -9.98
N ALA A 24 -7.91 2.04 -10.50
CA ALA A 24 -7.95 2.31 -11.94
C ALA A 24 -6.76 1.70 -12.68
N ALA A 25 -5.54 1.89 -12.18
CA ALA A 25 -4.34 1.36 -12.81
C ALA A 25 -4.29 -0.18 -12.76
N ALA A 26 -4.64 -0.79 -11.63
CA ALA A 26 -4.65 -2.24 -11.46
C ALA A 26 -5.66 -2.91 -12.41
N THR A 27 -6.89 -2.42 -12.42
CA THR A 27 -7.96 -2.98 -13.27
C THR A 27 -7.72 -2.69 -14.75
N TRP A 28 -7.17 -1.52 -15.11
CA TRP A 28 -6.78 -1.24 -16.49
C TRP A 28 -5.67 -2.18 -16.98
N ASN A 29 -4.60 -2.34 -16.20
CA ASN A 29 -3.54 -3.29 -16.53
C ASN A 29 -4.07 -4.73 -16.57
N HIS A 30 -5.09 -5.07 -15.79
CA HIS A 30 -5.75 -6.38 -15.87
C HIS A 30 -6.47 -6.58 -17.20
N LEU A 31 -7.22 -5.58 -17.68
CA LEU A 31 -7.89 -5.64 -18.99
C LEU A 31 -6.89 -5.82 -20.15
N LEU A 32 -5.67 -5.29 -20.01
CA LEU A 32 -4.58 -5.47 -20.96
C LEU A 32 -3.81 -6.79 -20.77
N GLY A 33 -4.11 -7.56 -19.72
CA GLY A 33 -3.41 -8.80 -19.37
C GLY A 33 -1.98 -8.55 -18.89
N HIS A 34 -1.73 -7.41 -18.25
CA HIS A 34 -0.45 -6.96 -17.70
C HIS A 34 -0.42 -6.97 -16.16
N TYR A 35 -1.57 -7.03 -15.48
CA TYR A 35 -1.63 -7.02 -14.02
C TYR A 35 -1.43 -8.42 -13.41
N PRO A 36 -0.63 -8.57 -12.32
CA PRO A 36 0.31 -7.58 -11.79
C PRO A 36 1.57 -7.48 -12.68
N HIS A 37 2.02 -8.59 -13.26
CA HIS A 37 3.17 -8.69 -14.18
C HIS A 37 2.92 -9.70 -15.31
N GLN A 38 1.66 -9.96 -15.66
CA GLN A 38 1.28 -10.96 -16.65
C GLN A 38 1.83 -10.56 -18.04
N LYS A 39 2.44 -11.52 -18.76
CA LYS A 39 2.79 -11.35 -20.17
C LYS A 39 1.73 -12.01 -21.03
N GLY A 40 0.67 -11.27 -21.34
CA GLY A 40 -0.22 -11.54 -22.47
C GLY A 40 -1.19 -12.70 -22.27
N ALA A 41 -2.41 -12.37 -21.85
CA ALA A 41 -3.59 -13.15 -22.18
C ALA A 41 -4.84 -12.27 -22.24
N ALA A 42 -4.80 -11.13 -22.94
CA ALA A 42 -6.03 -10.61 -23.52
C ALA A 42 -6.45 -11.60 -24.63
N LYS A 43 -7.02 -12.75 -24.24
CA LYS A 43 -7.71 -13.65 -25.17
C LYS A 43 -8.74 -12.80 -25.90
N LYS A 44 -8.52 -12.59 -27.20
CA LYS A 44 -9.47 -12.10 -28.21
C LYS A 44 -10.46 -11.04 -27.70
N ARG A 45 -10.22 -9.75 -27.99
CA ARG A 45 -11.21 -8.66 -27.91
C ARG A 45 -12.28 -8.95 -26.83
N ALA A 46 -11.88 -8.96 -25.56
CA ALA A 46 -12.86 -8.98 -24.50
C ALA A 46 -13.77 -7.78 -24.77
N ALA A 47 -15.04 -8.07 -24.99
CA ALA A 47 -16.06 -7.08 -25.21
C ALA A 47 -15.92 -6.00 -24.13
N ARG A 48 -16.12 -4.76 -24.54
CA ARG A 48 -16.18 -3.55 -23.71
C ARG A 48 -16.60 -3.82 -22.26
N GLY A 49 -15.78 -3.33 -21.33
CA GLY A 49 -16.16 -3.06 -19.95
C GLY A 49 -16.26 -4.31 -19.08
N ILE A 50 -16.25 -4.09 -17.78
CA ILE A 50 -16.45 -5.03 -16.67
C ILE A 50 -15.14 -5.23 -15.88
N ILE A 51 -14.89 -4.26 -15.01
CA ILE A 51 -13.95 -4.31 -13.88
C ILE A 51 -14.14 -5.56 -13.01
N GLU A 52 -15.35 -6.11 -13.00
CA GLU A 52 -15.75 -7.30 -12.27
C GLU A 52 -15.06 -8.58 -12.75
N THR A 53 -14.38 -8.54 -13.90
CA THR A 53 -13.53 -9.65 -14.35
C THR A 53 -12.36 -9.90 -13.42
N LEU A 54 -11.90 -8.86 -12.70
CA LEU A 54 -10.89 -9.00 -11.66
C LEU A 54 -11.56 -9.23 -10.29
N GLU A 55 -11.44 -10.46 -9.78
CA GLU A 55 -11.94 -10.80 -8.43
C GLU A 55 -11.38 -9.81 -7.38
N GLY A 56 -12.28 -9.30 -6.55
CA GLY A 56 -11.99 -8.35 -5.47
C GLY A 56 -12.14 -6.88 -5.85
N ALA A 57 -12.33 -6.54 -7.14
CA ALA A 57 -12.39 -5.14 -7.56
C ALA A 57 -13.60 -4.38 -6.98
N LYS A 58 -14.77 -5.03 -6.84
CA LYS A 58 -15.93 -4.43 -6.15
C LYS A 58 -15.66 -4.21 -4.66
N ASP A 59 -15.02 -5.17 -3.99
CA ASP A 59 -14.67 -5.05 -2.57
C ASP A 59 -13.65 -3.91 -2.34
N PHE A 60 -12.74 -3.72 -3.30
CA PHE A 60 -11.81 -2.60 -3.30
C PHE A 60 -12.54 -1.26 -3.52
N ALA A 61 -13.47 -1.19 -4.48
CA ALA A 61 -14.32 0.00 -4.66
C ALA A 61 -15.12 0.33 -3.38
N ALA A 62 -15.68 -0.69 -2.71
CA ALA A 62 -16.38 -0.53 -1.44
C ALA A 62 -15.45 -0.05 -0.31
N TRP A 63 -14.19 -0.51 -0.30
CA TRP A 63 -13.18 0.00 0.63
C TRP A 63 -12.85 1.47 0.36
N ILE A 64 -12.73 1.88 -0.92
CA ILE A 64 -12.52 3.29 -1.30
C ILE A 64 -13.72 4.15 -0.89
N ALA A 65 -14.95 3.65 -1.08
CA ALA A 65 -16.16 4.34 -0.63
C ALA A 65 -16.13 4.65 0.87
N ARG A 66 -15.70 3.69 1.71
CA ARG A 66 -15.50 3.91 3.16
C ARG A 66 -14.37 4.90 3.45
N LEU A 67 -13.27 4.85 2.69
CA LEU A 67 -12.16 5.79 2.85
C LEU A 67 -12.59 7.24 2.54
N LEU A 68 -13.48 7.43 1.56
CA LEU A 68 -14.04 8.74 1.21
C LEU A 68 -14.90 9.36 2.33
N GLU A 69 -15.38 8.56 3.28
CA GLU A 69 -16.10 9.09 4.46
C GLU A 69 -15.15 9.75 5.48
N VAL A 70 -13.85 9.47 5.41
CA VAL A 70 -12.87 9.89 6.43
C VAL A 70 -11.63 10.62 5.89
N SER A 71 -11.36 10.56 4.59
CA SER A 71 -10.09 11.05 4.01
C SER A 71 -10.27 11.67 2.61
N LEU A 72 -10.86 12.85 2.58
CA LEU A 72 -11.09 13.62 1.35
C LEU A 72 -9.99 14.62 1.03
N SER A 73 -9.17 14.97 2.02
CA SER A 73 -8.04 15.89 1.85
C SER A 73 -6.82 15.15 1.30
N ASP A 74 -5.90 15.92 0.73
CA ASP A 74 -4.57 15.45 0.37
C ASP A 74 -3.71 15.20 1.61
N CYS A 75 -2.46 14.75 1.40
CA CYS A 75 -1.55 14.45 2.50
C CYS A 75 -1.31 15.65 3.42
N GLU A 76 -1.25 16.87 2.86
CA GLU A 76 -1.03 18.08 3.64
C GLU A 76 -2.27 18.47 4.45
N GLY A 77 -3.46 18.45 3.84
CA GLY A 77 -4.71 18.73 4.55
C GLY A 77 -4.96 17.76 5.69
N ASN A 78 -4.69 16.46 5.48
CA ASN A 78 -4.74 15.45 6.54
C ASN A 78 -3.73 15.75 7.66
N PHE A 79 -2.50 16.15 7.31
CA PHE A 79 -1.48 16.54 8.27
C PHE A 79 -1.87 17.77 9.09
N LEU A 80 -2.40 18.81 8.44
CA LEU A 80 -2.88 20.03 9.11
C LEU A 80 -4.07 19.73 10.03
N THR A 81 -4.96 18.84 9.61
CA THR A 81 -6.11 18.39 10.41
C THR A 81 -5.65 17.64 11.65
N ALA A 82 -4.72 16.68 11.50
CA ALA A 82 -4.14 15.95 12.64
C ALA A 82 -3.46 16.90 13.63
N ARG A 83 -2.70 17.89 13.13
CA ARG A 83 -2.07 18.91 13.98
C ARG A 83 -3.07 19.79 14.71
N LYS A 84 -4.13 20.24 14.03
CA LYS A 84 -5.19 21.04 14.65
C LYS A 84 -5.86 20.25 15.76
N ASN A 85 -6.30 19.03 15.47
CA ASN A 85 -6.96 18.15 16.45
C ASN A 85 -6.05 17.84 17.63
N PHE A 86 -4.75 17.59 17.39
CA PHE A 86 -3.78 17.37 18.46
C PHE A 86 -3.62 18.62 19.34
N ALA A 87 -3.48 19.80 18.76
CA ALA A 87 -3.35 21.06 19.51
C ALA A 87 -4.58 21.37 20.37
N GLU A 88 -5.77 20.98 19.91
CA GLU A 88 -7.04 21.11 20.64
C GLU A 88 -7.25 20.01 21.70
N SER A 89 -6.45 18.93 21.67
CA SER A 89 -6.54 17.81 22.61
C SER A 89 -5.77 18.05 23.91
N GLU A 90 -6.10 17.27 24.94
CA GLU A 90 -5.35 17.23 26.20
C GLU A 90 -3.86 16.86 26.00
N LEU A 91 -3.57 16.01 25.00
CA LEU A 91 -2.19 15.62 24.67
C LEU A 91 -1.38 16.77 24.05
N GLY A 92 -2.04 17.75 23.45
CA GLY A 92 -1.40 18.91 22.83
C GLY A 92 -0.93 19.97 23.82
N LYS A 93 -1.43 19.93 25.06
CA LYS A 93 -1.02 20.89 26.10
C LYS A 93 0.47 20.77 26.38
N ASN A 94 1.23 21.81 26.05
CA ASN A 94 2.70 21.89 26.19
C ASN A 94 3.50 20.84 25.40
N ALA A 95 2.91 20.27 24.35
CA ALA A 95 3.57 19.29 23.48
C ALA A 95 3.52 19.69 22.01
N SER A 96 4.48 19.22 21.22
CA SER A 96 4.42 19.26 19.76
C SER A 96 4.19 17.86 19.19
N LEU A 97 3.57 17.82 18.00
CA LEU A 97 3.32 16.58 17.26
C LEU A 97 4.38 16.39 16.17
N ILE A 98 5.01 15.23 16.18
CA ILE A 98 5.77 14.67 15.06
C ILE A 98 4.90 13.58 14.44
N ILE A 99 4.74 13.59 13.12
CA ILE A 99 4.00 12.56 12.40
C ILE A 99 4.99 11.72 11.59
N THR A 100 4.76 10.41 11.58
CA THR A 100 5.57 9.42 10.88
C THR A 100 4.69 8.67 9.87
N PRO A 101 4.35 9.29 8.70
CA PRO A 101 3.39 8.71 7.78
C PRO A 101 3.87 7.36 7.23
N LEU A 102 3.05 6.33 7.39
CA LEU A 102 3.34 5.00 6.86
C LEU A 102 2.64 4.81 5.51
N MET A 103 3.41 4.73 4.42
CA MET A 103 2.85 4.35 3.12
C MET A 103 2.34 2.90 3.14
N MET A 104 1.41 2.59 2.25
CA MET A 104 0.98 1.23 1.91
C MET A 104 1.00 1.07 0.39
N ASP A 105 1.31 -0.11 -0.12
CA ASP A 105 1.37 -0.38 -1.56
C ASP A 105 0.13 -1.14 -2.05
N ILE A 106 -1.00 -0.42 -2.16
CA ILE A 106 -2.29 -1.05 -2.44
C ILE A 106 -2.46 -1.45 -3.92
N TYR A 107 -1.48 -1.19 -4.78
CA TYR A 107 -1.50 -1.63 -6.17
C TYR A 107 -1.71 -3.15 -6.27
N PHE A 108 -1.07 -3.88 -5.36
CA PHE A 108 -1.12 -5.35 -5.31
C PHE A 108 -2.29 -5.91 -4.50
N ALA A 109 -3.26 -5.08 -4.08
CA ALA A 109 -4.40 -5.55 -3.28
C ALA A 109 -5.31 -6.52 -4.05
N LEU A 110 -5.26 -6.55 -5.39
CA LEU A 110 -6.00 -7.47 -6.25
C LEU A 110 -5.14 -8.61 -6.80
N CYS A 111 -3.91 -8.78 -6.31
CA CYS A 111 -2.97 -9.77 -6.80
C CYS A 111 -3.13 -11.12 -6.08
N ASP A 112 -3.33 -12.19 -6.86
CA ASP A 112 -3.38 -13.59 -6.38
C ASP A 112 -2.01 -14.28 -6.40
N ASN A 113 -0.96 -13.57 -6.83
CA ASN A 113 0.43 -14.03 -6.96
C ASN A 113 0.64 -15.23 -7.91
N ARG A 114 -0.32 -15.54 -8.80
CA ARG A 114 -0.20 -16.66 -9.74
C ARG A 114 1.07 -16.63 -10.58
N ASP A 115 1.51 -15.44 -10.98
CA ASP A 115 2.72 -15.31 -11.81
C ASP A 115 3.96 -15.85 -11.10
N GLU A 116 4.01 -15.77 -9.76
CA GLU A 116 5.12 -16.30 -8.97
C GLU A 116 5.18 -17.83 -9.01
N GLU A 117 4.03 -18.51 -9.05
CA GLU A 117 3.94 -19.96 -9.26
C GLU A 117 4.52 -20.34 -10.64
N THR A 118 4.13 -19.59 -11.68
CA THR A 118 4.55 -19.91 -13.05
C THR A 118 6.03 -19.60 -13.28
N ALA A 119 6.57 -18.56 -12.63
CA ALA A 119 7.97 -18.18 -12.71
C ALA A 119 8.89 -19.27 -12.12
N GLY A 120 8.47 -19.95 -11.05
CA GLY A 120 9.23 -21.07 -10.47
C GLY A 120 9.34 -22.30 -11.40
N ARG A 121 8.36 -22.50 -12.31
CA ARG A 121 8.33 -23.65 -13.24
C ARG A 121 9.13 -23.42 -14.52
N ARG A 122 9.27 -22.17 -14.97
CA ARG A 122 9.98 -21.81 -16.21
C ARG A 122 11.37 -21.32 -15.86
N GLY A 123 12.36 -22.22 -15.89
CA GLY A 123 13.75 -22.03 -15.43
C GLY A 123 14.60 -20.92 -16.08
N ARG A 124 14.01 -19.84 -16.60
CA ARG A 124 14.65 -18.56 -16.94
C ARG A 124 13.57 -17.48 -17.01
N ARG A 125 13.65 -16.47 -16.13
CA ARG A 125 12.78 -15.30 -16.14
C ARG A 125 13.17 -14.43 -17.33
N ALA A 126 12.29 -14.27 -18.33
CA ALA A 126 12.50 -13.24 -19.34
C ALA A 126 12.61 -11.89 -18.62
N LEU A 127 13.58 -11.05 -18.99
CA LEU A 127 13.70 -9.70 -18.45
C LEU A 127 12.34 -9.00 -18.55
N ILE A 128 11.87 -8.49 -17.41
CA ILE A 128 10.65 -7.68 -17.38
C ILE A 128 11.10 -6.25 -17.67
N THR A 129 10.75 -5.74 -18.84
CA THR A 129 10.91 -4.33 -19.16
C THR A 129 9.88 -3.56 -18.35
N VAL A 130 10.34 -2.64 -17.51
CA VAL A 130 9.47 -1.78 -16.73
C VAL A 130 9.25 -0.49 -17.49
N GLU A 131 8.04 -0.31 -17.99
CA GLU A 131 7.60 0.94 -18.61
C GLU A 131 6.81 1.80 -17.61
N PRO A 132 6.96 3.14 -17.65
CA PRO A 132 6.09 4.02 -16.88
C PRO A 132 4.62 3.79 -17.26
N PHE A 133 3.73 3.85 -16.27
CA PHE A 133 2.29 3.83 -16.54
C PHE A 133 1.92 4.97 -17.50
N SER A 134 1.25 4.61 -18.59
CA SER A 134 0.70 5.57 -19.55
C SER A 134 -0.53 4.97 -20.24
N ILE A 135 -1.42 5.86 -20.68
CA ILE A 135 -2.57 5.51 -21.51
C ILE A 135 -2.25 5.95 -22.94
N PRO A 136 -2.10 5.00 -23.89
CA PRO A 136 -1.90 5.32 -25.31
C PRO A 136 -3.06 6.18 -25.86
N GLU A 137 -2.77 7.02 -26.85
CA GLU A 137 -3.76 7.94 -27.43
C GLU A 137 -5.01 7.20 -27.96
N ASP A 138 -4.81 6.07 -28.63
CA ASP A 138 -5.86 5.18 -29.14
C ASP A 138 -6.62 4.42 -28.04
N GLY A 139 -6.05 4.34 -26.84
CA GLY A 139 -6.66 3.74 -25.65
C GLY A 139 -7.42 4.72 -24.74
N LYS A 140 -7.25 6.04 -24.92
CA LYS A 140 -7.80 7.06 -23.99
C LYS A 140 -9.30 6.96 -23.78
N LYS A 141 -10.07 6.87 -24.87
CA LYS A 141 -11.54 6.77 -24.77
C LYS A 141 -11.96 5.52 -23.96
N ASN A 142 -11.34 4.38 -24.24
CA ASN A 142 -11.65 3.14 -23.51
C ASN A 142 -11.26 3.25 -22.02
N PHE A 143 -10.17 3.97 -21.73
CA PHE A 143 -9.77 4.23 -20.36
C PHE A 143 -10.73 5.19 -19.65
N GLU A 144 -11.25 6.22 -20.33
CA GLU A 144 -12.26 7.12 -19.78
C GLU A 144 -13.55 6.37 -19.46
N ASP A 145 -14.06 5.55 -20.39
CA ASP A 145 -15.23 4.68 -20.16
C ASP A 145 -15.01 3.74 -18.96
N HIS A 146 -13.79 3.18 -18.85
CA HIS A 146 -13.37 2.33 -17.73
C HIS A 146 -13.34 3.11 -16.40
N PHE A 147 -12.77 4.31 -16.39
CA PHE A 147 -12.69 5.17 -15.22
C PHE A 147 -14.09 5.61 -14.75
N ASP A 148 -15.00 5.90 -15.68
CA ASP A 148 -16.39 6.22 -15.36
C ASP A 148 -17.12 5.05 -14.71
N HIS A 149 -16.85 3.81 -15.15
CA HIS A 149 -17.35 2.62 -14.46
C HIS A 149 -16.84 2.51 -13.03
N ILE A 150 -15.55 2.79 -12.78
CA ILE A 150 -14.98 2.83 -11.41
C ILE A 150 -15.69 3.88 -10.56
N LYS A 151 -15.83 5.09 -11.09
CA LYS A 151 -16.50 6.19 -10.41
C LYS A 151 -17.92 5.76 -10.01
N ASN A 152 -18.68 5.18 -10.93
CA ASN A 152 -20.04 4.72 -10.67
C ASN A 152 -20.08 3.62 -9.60
N LEU A 153 -19.20 2.61 -9.69
CA LEU A 153 -19.10 1.55 -8.66
C LEU A 153 -18.85 2.14 -7.26
N ILE A 154 -17.91 3.08 -7.13
CA ILE A 154 -17.61 3.71 -5.83
C ILE A 154 -18.81 4.54 -5.34
N LEU A 155 -19.45 5.31 -6.23
CA LEU A 155 -20.63 6.11 -5.88
C LEU A 155 -21.82 5.24 -5.44
N GLU A 156 -22.04 4.10 -6.09
CA GLU A 156 -23.06 3.11 -5.69
C GLU A 156 -22.78 2.55 -4.28
N GLU A 157 -21.52 2.24 -3.96
CA GLU A 157 -21.14 1.77 -2.62
C GLU A 157 -21.37 2.86 -1.55
N ILE A 158 -21.06 4.13 -1.85
CA ILE A 158 -21.38 5.26 -0.96
C ILE A 158 -22.88 5.35 -0.70
N GLN A 159 -23.72 5.07 -1.71
CA GLN A 159 -25.17 5.10 -1.57
C GLN A 159 -25.71 4.01 -0.63
N LYS A 160 -25.00 2.91 -0.44
CA LYS A 160 -25.38 1.84 0.50
C LYS A 160 -25.18 2.24 1.97
N THR A 161 -24.27 3.16 2.27
CA THR A 161 -24.12 3.70 3.64
C THR A 161 -25.32 4.57 3.99
N PRO A 162 -26.01 4.36 5.14
CA PRO A 162 -27.12 5.20 5.58
C PRO A 162 -26.73 6.68 5.66
N ALA A 163 -27.60 7.59 5.23
CA ALA A 163 -27.33 9.03 5.22
C ALA A 163 -26.93 9.59 6.60
N THR A 164 -27.44 9.00 7.69
CA THR A 164 -27.11 9.35 9.08
C THR A 164 -25.67 9.03 9.49
N ARG A 165 -24.99 8.14 8.75
CA ARG A 165 -23.59 7.76 8.96
C ARG A 165 -22.63 8.37 7.94
N ARG A 166 -23.13 9.03 6.89
CA ARG A 166 -22.29 9.72 5.91
C ARG A 166 -21.72 10.99 6.52
N ARG A 167 -20.42 11.01 6.81
CA ARG A 167 -19.67 12.26 6.97
C ARG A 167 -19.48 12.85 5.57
N SER A 168 -20.44 13.65 5.12
CA SER A 168 -20.53 14.06 3.71
C SER A 168 -19.43 15.06 3.34
N ALA A 169 -18.55 14.71 2.40
CA ALA A 169 -18.07 15.71 1.45
C ALA A 169 -19.26 16.25 0.66
N SER A 170 -19.19 17.51 0.22
CA SER A 170 -20.14 17.97 -0.80
C SER A 170 -19.94 17.16 -2.09
N GLY A 171 -20.99 17.01 -2.90
CA GLY A 171 -20.88 16.36 -4.21
C GLY A 171 -19.84 17.01 -5.12
N GLU A 172 -19.60 18.31 -4.94
CA GLU A 172 -18.56 19.08 -5.64
C GLU A 172 -17.13 18.64 -5.25
N THR A 173 -16.85 18.43 -3.96
CA THR A 173 -15.54 17.92 -3.50
C THR A 173 -15.28 16.52 -4.05
N LEU A 174 -16.29 15.65 -4.06
CA LEU A 174 -16.15 14.30 -4.63
C LEU A 174 -15.88 14.34 -6.13
N ASN A 175 -16.62 15.17 -6.89
CA ASN A 175 -16.40 15.30 -8.33
C ASN A 175 -14.99 15.82 -8.64
N THR A 176 -14.55 16.85 -7.93
CA THR A 176 -13.20 17.41 -8.08
C THR A 176 -12.13 16.34 -7.85
N LEU A 177 -12.29 15.50 -6.82
CA LEU A 177 -11.37 14.40 -6.52
C LEU A 177 -11.26 13.39 -7.68
N PHE A 178 -12.39 12.99 -8.25
CA PHE A 178 -12.41 12.08 -9.40
C PHE A 178 -11.82 12.72 -10.65
N ASP A 179 -12.12 14.00 -10.90
CA ASP A 179 -11.60 14.74 -12.06
C ASP A 179 -10.08 14.90 -11.96
N ASP A 180 -9.55 15.20 -10.77
CA ASP A 180 -8.12 15.28 -10.50
C ASP A 180 -7.43 13.91 -10.66
N ALA A 181 -8.04 12.82 -10.17
CA ALA A 181 -7.53 11.47 -10.36
C ALA A 181 -7.47 11.12 -11.86
N ARG A 182 -8.55 11.41 -12.61
CA ARG A 182 -8.64 11.16 -14.05
C ARG A 182 -7.58 11.94 -14.81
N LYS A 183 -7.44 13.24 -14.52
CA LYS A 183 -6.45 14.13 -15.14
C LYS A 183 -5.03 13.60 -14.96
N ASP A 184 -4.68 13.15 -13.76
CA ASP A 184 -3.33 12.64 -13.49
C ASP A 184 -3.07 11.29 -14.19
N LEU A 185 -4.07 10.42 -14.28
CA LEU A 185 -3.95 9.14 -14.99
C LEU A 185 -3.81 9.31 -16.51
N LEU A 186 -4.48 10.31 -17.09
CA LEU A 186 -4.40 10.65 -18.52
C LEU A 186 -3.20 11.53 -18.87
N ALA A 187 -2.46 12.04 -17.88
CA ALA A 187 -1.31 12.90 -18.11
C ALA A 187 -0.20 12.14 -18.85
N VAL A 188 0.27 12.71 -19.97
CA VAL A 188 1.39 12.13 -20.72
C VAL A 188 2.68 12.25 -19.89
N PRO A 189 3.42 11.16 -19.66
CA PRO A 189 4.70 11.23 -18.96
C PRO A 189 5.64 12.22 -19.65
N LYS A 190 6.13 13.23 -18.92
CA LYS A 190 7.10 14.17 -19.47
C LYS A 190 8.37 13.42 -19.85
N LYS A 191 8.79 13.49 -21.12
CA LYS A 191 10.11 12.98 -21.55
C LYS A 191 11.19 13.73 -20.77
N THR A 192 12.03 13.02 -20.02
CA THR A 192 13.20 13.60 -19.36
C THR A 192 14.17 14.11 -20.44
N ARG A 193 14.37 15.42 -20.53
CA ARG A 193 15.41 16.00 -21.40
C ARG A 193 16.78 15.68 -20.80
N ARG A 194 17.57 14.86 -21.49
CA ARG A 194 19.02 14.63 -21.28
C ARG A 194 19.49 14.10 -19.90
N SER A 195 18.62 13.81 -18.94
CA SER A 195 18.99 13.13 -17.70
C SER A 195 18.57 11.66 -17.68
N VAL A 196 19.41 10.81 -17.08
CA VAL A 196 19.09 9.42 -16.74
C VAL A 196 17.83 9.43 -15.88
N ASN A 197 16.80 8.68 -16.27
CA ASN A 197 15.60 8.51 -15.47
C ASN A 197 15.99 7.74 -14.19
N PRO A 198 15.93 8.35 -12.98
CA PRO A 198 16.35 7.67 -11.76
C PRO A 198 15.49 6.44 -11.44
N TYR A 199 14.27 6.39 -11.98
CA TYR A 199 13.33 5.28 -11.81
C TYR A 199 13.40 4.21 -12.90
N GLU A 200 14.40 4.25 -13.78
CA GLU A 200 14.60 3.19 -14.78
C GLU A 200 14.69 1.82 -14.10
N GLY A 201 13.90 0.86 -14.56
CA GLY A 201 13.81 -0.48 -13.97
C GLY A 201 13.06 -0.56 -12.63
N ILE A 202 12.35 0.51 -12.22
CA ILE A 202 11.51 0.54 -11.02
C ILE A 202 10.06 0.67 -11.43
N GLU A 203 9.24 -0.31 -11.06
CA GLU A 203 7.81 -0.27 -11.31
C GLU A 203 7.18 0.75 -10.37
N LEU A 204 6.47 1.72 -10.94
CA LEU A 204 5.77 2.76 -10.19
C LEU A 204 4.35 2.86 -10.74
N SER A 205 3.40 2.32 -9.98
CA SER A 205 1.98 2.56 -10.22
C SER A 205 1.68 4.05 -9.95
N PRO A 206 0.72 4.64 -10.68
CA PRO A 206 0.55 6.10 -10.69
C PRO A 206 0.17 6.66 -9.33
N GLY A 207 -0.69 5.95 -8.57
CA GLY A 207 -1.07 6.37 -7.22
C GLY A 207 0.09 6.30 -6.23
N PHE A 208 0.84 5.20 -6.21
CA PHE A 208 1.97 4.95 -5.32
C PHE A 208 3.04 6.00 -5.55
N LYS A 209 3.33 6.30 -6.82
CA LYS A 209 4.27 7.34 -7.22
C LYS A 209 3.83 8.71 -6.71
N GLN A 210 2.56 9.06 -6.90
CA GLN A 210 2.02 10.35 -6.45
C GLN A 210 2.09 10.47 -4.93
N HIS A 211 1.58 9.47 -4.19
CA HIS A 211 1.61 9.46 -2.73
C HIS A 211 3.04 9.54 -2.18
N MET A 212 4.00 8.84 -2.81
CA MET A 212 5.42 8.96 -2.48
C MET A 212 5.91 10.41 -2.66
N HIS A 213 5.61 11.05 -3.79
CA HIS A 213 6.02 12.44 -4.06
C HIS A 213 5.35 13.44 -3.12
N ASP A 214 4.08 13.23 -2.79
CA ASP A 214 3.33 14.07 -1.84
C ASP A 214 3.95 14.03 -0.45
N LEU A 215 4.29 12.84 0.05
CA LEU A 215 4.98 12.70 1.34
C LEU A 215 6.40 13.26 1.31
N GLU A 216 7.12 13.15 0.19
CA GLU A 216 8.43 13.81 0.03
C GLU A 216 8.31 15.33 0.07
N ALA A 217 7.31 15.90 -0.60
CA ALA A 217 7.03 17.33 -0.60
C ALA A 217 6.64 17.79 0.81
N LEU A 218 5.79 17.04 1.49
CA LEU A 218 5.34 17.33 2.85
C LEU A 218 6.52 17.30 3.84
N ALA A 219 7.37 16.27 3.79
CA ALA A 219 8.54 16.16 4.65
C ALA A 219 9.55 17.31 4.44
N LYS A 220 9.71 17.78 3.20
CA LYS A 220 10.54 18.96 2.89
C LYS A 220 9.92 20.26 3.38
N LYS A 221 8.59 20.38 3.29
CA LYS A 221 7.84 21.57 3.72
C LYS A 221 7.81 21.71 5.26
N TYR A 222 7.78 20.59 5.97
CA TYR A 222 7.73 20.54 7.44
C TYR A 222 8.92 19.77 8.05
N PRO A 223 10.15 20.29 7.91
CA PRO A 223 11.34 19.62 8.42
C PRO A 223 11.26 19.48 9.95
N GLY A 224 11.69 18.33 10.46
CA GLY A 224 11.65 18.01 11.89
C GLY A 224 10.27 17.64 12.44
N GLN A 225 9.21 17.67 11.60
CA GLN A 225 7.84 17.35 12.01
C GLN A 225 7.25 16.15 11.24
N VAL A 226 7.75 15.85 10.05
CA VAL A 226 7.23 14.77 9.20
C VAL A 226 8.36 13.84 8.78
N PHE A 227 8.24 12.56 9.14
CA PHE A 227 9.25 11.53 8.87
C PHE A 227 8.61 10.30 8.19
N PRO A 228 8.43 10.30 6.87
CA PRO A 228 7.67 9.25 6.21
C PRO A 228 8.44 7.92 6.13
N PHE A 229 7.69 6.82 6.07
CA PHE A 229 8.18 5.46 5.84
C PHE A 229 7.73 4.97 4.47
N LEU A 230 8.68 4.46 3.68
CA LEU A 230 8.43 4.01 2.32
C LEU A 230 7.72 2.66 2.35
N ALA A 231 6.65 2.50 1.57
CA ALA A 231 6.03 1.20 1.42
C ALA A 231 6.93 0.27 0.61
N VAL A 232 7.14 -0.93 1.11
CA VAL A 232 7.85 -2.00 0.44
C VAL A 232 6.89 -3.17 0.24
N ASP A 233 6.74 -3.59 -1.01
CA ASP A 233 6.05 -4.81 -1.38
C ASP A 233 7.03 -5.69 -2.17
N PRO A 234 7.23 -6.96 -1.78
CA PRO A 234 8.20 -7.83 -2.44
C PRO A 234 7.88 -8.14 -3.90
N ARG A 235 6.65 -7.88 -4.35
CA ARG A 235 6.22 -8.10 -5.72
C ARG A 235 6.65 -6.94 -6.63
N ARG A 236 6.84 -5.73 -6.09
CA ARG A 236 7.21 -4.55 -6.89
C ARG A 236 8.59 -4.70 -7.53
N ILE A 237 8.64 -4.60 -8.85
CA ILE A 237 9.90 -4.70 -9.60
C ILE A 237 10.78 -3.48 -9.27
N GLY A 238 12.04 -3.73 -8.91
CA GLY A 238 13.00 -2.69 -8.59
C GLY A 238 12.87 -2.08 -7.19
N ILE A 239 12.16 -2.72 -6.26
CA ILE A 239 11.91 -2.17 -4.91
C ILE A 239 13.19 -1.86 -4.13
N LEU A 240 14.24 -2.69 -4.22
CA LEU A 240 15.53 -2.42 -3.57
C LEU A 240 16.21 -1.16 -4.14
N LYS A 241 16.13 -0.97 -5.46
CA LYS A 241 16.65 0.23 -6.11
C LYS A 241 15.87 1.46 -5.63
N LEU A 242 14.56 1.35 -5.46
CA LEU A 242 13.74 2.43 -4.90
C LEU A 242 14.14 2.75 -3.45
N MET A 243 14.41 1.73 -2.63
CA MET A 243 14.92 1.92 -1.26
C MET A 243 16.27 2.66 -1.24
N ASP A 244 17.22 2.30 -2.11
CA ASP A 244 18.51 2.98 -2.21
C ASP A 244 18.36 4.45 -2.65
N LEU A 245 17.37 4.75 -3.49
CA LEU A 245 17.07 6.13 -3.89
C LEU A 245 16.39 6.95 -2.77
N LYS A 246 15.41 6.36 -2.08
CA LYS A 246 14.45 7.08 -1.23
C LYS A 246 14.77 7.04 0.26
N VAL A 247 15.22 5.89 0.74
CA VAL A 247 15.70 5.70 2.11
C VAL A 247 17.21 5.99 2.19
N LYS A 248 17.95 5.71 1.09
CA LYS A 248 19.34 6.12 0.89
C LYS A 248 20.24 5.80 2.08
N LYS A 249 20.31 4.53 2.46
CA LYS A 249 21.13 4.01 3.57
C LYS A 249 20.91 4.81 4.87
N GLY A 250 19.65 5.18 5.15
CA GLY A 250 19.23 5.93 6.34
C GLY A 250 19.35 7.45 6.22
N LYS A 251 19.93 7.95 5.12
CA LYS A 251 20.19 9.38 4.89
C LYS A 251 19.15 10.06 3.99
N GLY A 252 18.13 9.32 3.56
CA GLY A 252 17.06 9.80 2.67
C GLY A 252 15.98 10.61 3.38
N ILE A 253 14.98 11.03 2.59
CA ILE A 253 13.76 11.67 3.09
C ILE A 253 12.92 10.66 3.88
N PHE A 254 12.80 9.43 3.35
CA PHE A 254 12.13 8.35 4.06
C PHE A 254 13.05 7.78 5.13
N LYS A 255 12.55 7.66 6.36
CA LYS A 255 13.33 7.28 7.55
C LYS A 255 13.30 5.79 7.87
N GLY A 256 12.52 5.03 7.12
CA GLY A 256 12.41 3.59 7.26
C GLY A 256 11.49 3.03 6.19
N ILE A 257 11.14 1.75 6.34
CA ILE A 257 10.20 1.08 5.44
C ILE A 257 8.97 0.56 6.20
N LYS A 258 7.83 0.56 5.52
CA LYS A 258 6.60 -0.08 5.97
C LYS A 258 6.39 -1.36 5.17
N LEU A 259 6.30 -2.47 5.88
CA LEU A 259 5.82 -3.75 5.34
C LEU A 259 4.34 -3.92 5.73
N TYR A 260 3.54 -4.42 4.81
CA TYR A 260 2.10 -4.60 5.00
C TYR A 260 1.69 -5.96 4.42
N THR A 261 2.07 -7.02 5.13
CA THR A 261 1.82 -8.42 4.76
C THR A 261 0.35 -8.78 4.50
N PRO A 262 -0.69 -8.14 5.10
CA PRO A 262 -2.10 -8.38 4.73
C PRO A 262 -2.41 -8.25 3.24
N LEU A 263 -1.59 -7.51 2.49
CA LEU A 263 -1.73 -7.36 1.05
C LEU A 263 -1.34 -8.62 0.26
N GLY A 264 -1.04 -9.73 0.93
CA GLY A 264 -1.01 -11.05 0.30
C GLY A 264 0.36 -11.69 0.21
N TYR A 265 1.29 -11.38 1.11
CA TYR A 265 2.62 -11.99 1.16
C TYR A 265 3.06 -12.26 2.61
N LEU A 266 3.88 -13.28 2.81
CA LEU A 266 4.48 -13.58 4.11
C LEU A 266 5.76 -12.76 4.32
N PRO A 267 6.19 -12.53 5.58
CA PRO A 267 7.51 -11.95 5.86
C PRO A 267 8.65 -12.83 5.33
N THR A 268 8.40 -14.13 5.13
CA THR A 268 9.33 -15.09 4.52
C THR A 268 9.30 -15.12 3.00
N HIS A 269 8.68 -14.12 2.34
CA HIS A 269 8.68 -14.03 0.90
C HIS A 269 10.12 -13.85 0.36
N PRO A 270 10.63 -14.67 -0.57
CA PRO A 270 12.03 -14.64 -1.05
C PRO A 270 12.60 -13.26 -1.40
N ASN A 271 11.82 -12.42 -2.06
CA ASN A 271 12.26 -11.06 -2.43
C ASN A 271 12.43 -10.11 -1.23
N LEU A 272 11.99 -10.46 -0.02
CA LEU A 272 12.24 -9.68 1.21
C LEU A 272 13.60 -9.99 1.84
N ALA A 273 14.23 -11.13 1.56
CA ALA A 273 15.55 -11.45 2.10
C ALA A 273 16.60 -10.35 1.83
N PRO A 274 16.78 -9.87 0.59
CA PRO A 274 17.71 -8.77 0.33
C PRO A 274 17.23 -7.41 0.89
N VAL A 275 15.93 -7.23 1.12
CA VAL A 275 15.39 -6.04 1.82
C VAL A 275 15.85 -6.06 3.28
N PHE A 276 15.76 -7.21 3.94
CA PHE A 276 16.21 -7.38 5.31
C PHE A 276 17.73 -7.23 5.42
N GLU A 277 18.51 -7.79 4.49
CA GLU A 277 19.97 -7.57 4.43
C GLU A 277 20.32 -6.09 4.32
N TYR A 278 19.62 -5.35 3.45
CA TYR A 278 19.81 -3.90 3.34
C TYR A 278 19.44 -3.17 4.64
N CYS A 279 18.32 -3.53 5.27
CA CYS A 279 17.88 -2.91 6.52
C CYS A 279 18.84 -3.19 7.68
N THR A 280 19.31 -4.42 7.83
CA THR A 280 20.32 -4.79 8.84
C THR A 280 21.64 -4.07 8.59
N THR A 281 22.11 -4.01 7.34
CA THR A 281 23.40 -3.41 6.99
C THR A 281 23.45 -1.91 7.29
N TYR A 282 22.33 -1.20 7.08
CA TYR A 282 22.27 0.26 7.20
C TYR A 282 21.44 0.76 8.38
N ASP A 283 21.10 -0.12 9.32
CA ASP A 283 20.27 0.17 10.50
C ASP A 283 18.94 0.88 10.16
N ILE A 284 18.23 0.36 9.14
CA ILE A 284 16.98 0.94 8.67
C ILE A 284 15.80 0.34 9.45
N PRO A 285 14.99 1.16 10.15
CA PRO A 285 13.85 0.65 10.88
C PRO A 285 12.74 0.17 9.94
N ILE A 286 12.12 -0.93 10.33
CA ILE A 286 10.97 -1.54 9.66
C ILE A 286 9.76 -1.37 10.57
N THR A 287 8.71 -0.72 10.09
CA THR A 287 7.39 -0.81 10.72
C THR A 287 6.57 -1.83 9.96
N LEU A 288 5.82 -2.67 10.64
CA LEU A 288 4.92 -3.64 10.01
C LEU A 288 3.48 -3.47 10.54
N HIS A 289 2.50 -4.13 9.94
CA HIS A 289 1.14 -4.20 10.48
C HIS A 289 0.97 -5.50 11.28
N CYS A 290 0.65 -5.40 12.58
CA CYS A 290 0.54 -6.56 13.47
C CYS A 290 -0.78 -6.54 14.26
N SER A 291 -1.90 -6.65 13.54
CA SER A 291 -3.21 -6.86 14.14
C SER A 291 -4.11 -7.70 13.22
N GLN A 292 -5.23 -8.14 13.77
CA GLN A 292 -6.24 -8.94 13.06
C GLN A 292 -7.17 -8.09 12.16
N GLY A 293 -7.04 -6.76 12.20
CA GLY A 293 -7.83 -5.83 11.41
C GLY A 293 -7.05 -5.20 10.24
N GLY A 294 -7.60 -4.11 9.69
CA GLY A 294 -6.98 -3.35 8.60
C GLY A 294 -7.42 -3.78 7.20
N MET A 295 -6.75 -3.22 6.20
CA MET A 295 -6.97 -3.58 4.80
C MET A 295 -6.35 -4.96 4.53
N ASN A 296 -6.97 -5.73 3.65
CA ASN A 296 -6.41 -7.00 3.17
C ASN A 296 -6.34 -6.98 1.65
N ASN A 297 -5.60 -7.92 1.06
CA ASN A 297 -5.86 -8.27 -0.33
C ASN A 297 -7.32 -8.72 -0.50
N PHE A 298 -7.90 -8.51 -1.68
CA PHE A 298 -9.31 -8.79 -1.97
C PHE A 298 -9.50 -10.13 -2.71
N ARG A 299 -8.50 -11.01 -2.69
CA ARG A 299 -8.53 -12.31 -3.36
C ARG A 299 -8.98 -13.41 -2.43
N LYS A 300 -9.81 -14.35 -2.89
CA LYS A 300 -10.24 -15.49 -2.06
C LYS A 300 -9.11 -16.48 -1.83
N GLU A 301 -8.24 -16.62 -2.82
CA GLU A 301 -7.08 -17.48 -2.80
C GLU A 301 -5.83 -16.71 -3.23
N ASN A 302 -4.69 -16.99 -2.60
CA ASN A 302 -3.39 -16.48 -3.04
C ASN A 302 -2.38 -17.62 -3.15
N TYR A 303 -1.48 -17.48 -4.12
CA TYR A 303 -0.23 -18.22 -4.10
C TYR A 303 0.72 -17.61 -3.06
N VAL A 304 1.18 -18.44 -2.14
CA VAL A 304 2.07 -18.06 -1.05
C VAL A 304 3.49 -18.53 -1.40
N ASN A 305 4.37 -17.56 -1.62
CA ASN A 305 5.78 -17.77 -1.89
C ASN A 305 6.59 -17.57 -0.61
N THR A 306 7.38 -18.58 -0.21
CA THR A 306 8.08 -18.60 1.09
C THR A 306 9.39 -19.38 1.02
N TRP A 307 10.40 -18.97 1.80
CA TRP A 307 11.62 -19.77 1.99
C TRP A 307 11.59 -20.75 3.17
N GLU A 308 10.55 -20.70 4.02
CA GLU A 308 10.47 -21.54 5.22
C GLU A 308 9.81 -22.90 4.95
N GLY A 309 9.17 -23.05 3.80
CA GLY A 309 8.52 -24.30 3.40
C GLY A 309 8.32 -24.38 1.90
N SER A 310 7.29 -25.15 1.48
CA SER A 310 6.92 -25.23 0.08
C SER A 310 5.97 -24.11 -0.29
N ASN A 311 6.18 -23.51 -1.45
CA ASN A 311 5.20 -22.60 -2.04
C ASN A 311 3.89 -23.36 -2.30
N HIS A 312 2.76 -22.72 -2.01
CA HIS A 312 1.44 -23.35 -2.05
C HIS A 312 0.34 -22.34 -2.40
N TRP A 313 -0.82 -22.84 -2.81
CA TRP A 313 -2.05 -22.05 -2.86
C TRP A 313 -2.74 -22.10 -1.51
N GLU A 314 -3.19 -20.96 -1.02
CA GLU A 314 -3.93 -20.82 0.23
C GLU A 314 -5.36 -20.34 -0.07
N ASP A 315 -6.37 -21.06 0.42
CA ASP A 315 -7.78 -20.64 0.38
C ASP A 315 -8.18 -20.03 1.73
N PHE A 316 -8.38 -18.71 1.73
CA PHE A 316 -8.70 -17.95 2.94
C PHE A 316 -10.10 -18.21 3.50
N LYS A 317 -10.92 -19.06 2.86
CA LYS A 317 -12.14 -19.59 3.48
C LYS A 317 -11.86 -20.69 4.50
N THR A 318 -10.70 -21.34 4.38
CA THR A 318 -10.36 -22.53 5.17
C THR A 318 -9.35 -22.24 6.28
N VAL A 319 -8.71 -21.07 6.24
CA VAL A 319 -7.74 -20.65 7.27
C VAL A 319 -8.42 -20.45 8.62
N GLN A 320 -7.71 -20.81 9.69
CA GLN A 320 -8.12 -20.47 11.04
C GLN A 320 -8.02 -18.95 11.25
N GLY A 321 -9.10 -18.33 11.72
CA GLY A 321 -9.18 -16.88 11.91
C GLY A 321 -9.60 -16.15 10.64
N ASN A 322 -8.94 -15.02 10.33
CA ASN A 322 -9.22 -14.23 9.13
C ASN A 322 -7.95 -14.04 8.29
N LYS A 323 -8.12 -13.49 7.08
CA LYS A 323 -7.00 -13.27 6.17
C LYS A 323 -5.90 -12.37 6.75
N SER A 324 -6.24 -11.30 7.47
CA SER A 324 -5.24 -10.48 8.17
C SER A 324 -4.43 -11.36 9.12
N SER A 325 -5.13 -12.16 9.93
CA SER A 325 -4.53 -13.02 10.94
C SER A 325 -3.49 -13.96 10.32
N TYR A 326 -3.82 -14.59 9.19
CA TYR A 326 -2.88 -15.46 8.47
C TYR A 326 -1.56 -14.77 8.10
N PHE A 327 -1.63 -13.51 7.61
CA PHE A 327 -0.46 -12.78 7.12
C PHE A 327 0.28 -11.97 8.20
N THR A 328 -0.39 -11.54 9.26
CA THR A 328 0.16 -10.59 10.25
C THR A 328 0.62 -11.25 11.52
N ALA A 329 0.31 -12.54 11.69
CA ALA A 329 0.60 -13.25 12.91
C ALA A 329 2.10 -13.17 13.26
N PRO A 330 2.42 -12.85 14.53
CA PRO A 330 3.75 -12.46 14.94
C PRO A 330 4.74 -13.61 14.81
N GLU A 331 4.30 -14.85 15.01
CA GLU A 331 5.11 -16.06 14.84
C GLU A 331 5.67 -16.21 13.42
N LYS A 332 4.99 -15.66 12.41
CA LYS A 332 5.49 -15.65 11.01
C LYS A 332 6.81 -14.91 10.87
N TRP A 333 7.16 -14.03 11.83
CA TRP A 333 8.41 -13.28 11.84
C TRP A 333 9.57 -14.02 12.51
N ARG A 334 9.34 -15.14 13.21
CA ARG A 334 10.42 -15.92 13.83
C ARG A 334 11.53 -16.32 12.85
N PRO A 335 11.24 -16.84 11.64
CA PRO A 335 12.29 -17.20 10.68
C PRO A 335 13.11 -15.99 10.22
N VAL A 336 12.48 -14.81 10.13
CA VAL A 336 13.18 -13.55 9.78
C VAL A 336 14.08 -13.12 10.92
N LEU A 337 13.56 -13.05 12.15
CA LEU A 337 14.33 -12.62 13.32
C LEU A 337 15.49 -13.58 13.65
N ASN A 338 15.32 -14.88 13.41
CA ASN A 338 16.39 -15.85 13.56
C ASN A 338 17.55 -15.62 12.58
N ARG A 339 17.24 -15.22 11.33
CA ARG A 339 18.25 -14.97 10.29
C ARG A 339 18.86 -13.58 10.38
N TRP A 340 18.10 -12.58 10.81
CA TRP A 340 18.56 -11.19 10.99
C TRP A 340 18.20 -10.67 12.40
N PRO A 341 18.91 -11.14 13.44
CA PRO A 341 18.58 -10.82 14.84
C PRO A 341 18.73 -9.33 15.19
N ASN A 342 19.48 -8.58 14.38
CA ASN A 342 19.70 -7.15 14.58
C ASN A 342 18.73 -6.25 13.80
N LEU A 343 17.66 -6.81 13.20
CA LEU A 343 16.64 -5.98 12.55
C LEU A 343 15.89 -5.13 13.59
N ARG A 344 15.78 -3.83 13.30
CA ARG A 344 14.92 -2.93 14.09
C ARG A 344 13.50 -2.98 13.57
N ILE A 345 12.64 -3.72 14.26
CA ILE A 345 11.25 -3.93 13.88
C ILE A 345 10.29 -3.29 14.88
N ASN A 346 9.30 -2.56 14.37
CA ASN A 346 8.14 -2.07 15.09
C ASN A 346 6.89 -2.87 14.70
N PHE A 347 6.43 -3.74 15.61
CA PHE A 347 5.18 -4.48 15.51
C PHE A 347 3.99 -3.56 15.86
N ALA A 348 3.49 -2.80 14.88
CA ALA A 348 2.40 -1.85 15.12
C ALA A 348 1.13 -2.55 15.65
N HIS A 349 0.37 -1.83 16.48
CA HIS A 349 -0.82 -2.31 17.19
C HIS A 349 -0.56 -3.35 18.29
N PHE A 350 0.68 -3.81 18.49
CA PHE A 350 1.05 -4.72 19.58
C PHE A 350 0.12 -5.94 19.74
N GLY A 351 -0.44 -6.43 18.62
CA GLY A 351 -1.35 -7.57 18.57
C GLY A 351 -2.84 -7.27 18.61
N GLY A 352 -3.27 -6.02 18.82
CA GLY A 352 -4.69 -5.68 18.72
C GLY A 352 -5.08 -4.30 19.23
N GLY A 353 -6.32 -3.91 18.93
CA GLY A 353 -7.01 -2.82 19.61
C GLY A 353 -8.06 -3.42 20.52
N ASP A 354 -9.26 -3.63 19.97
CA ASP A 354 -10.40 -4.24 20.67
C ASP A 354 -10.07 -5.63 21.24
N GLN A 355 -9.24 -6.42 20.55
CA GLN A 355 -8.83 -7.75 21.03
C GLN A 355 -8.10 -7.70 22.37
N LEU A 356 -7.24 -6.69 22.58
CA LEU A 356 -6.56 -6.50 23.85
C LEU A 356 -7.53 -6.01 24.93
N ALA A 357 -8.49 -5.16 24.56
CA ALA A 357 -9.55 -4.71 25.48
C ALA A 357 -10.46 -5.88 25.92
N GLU A 358 -10.65 -6.88 25.07
CA GLU A 358 -11.41 -8.10 25.34
C GLU A 358 -10.60 -9.20 26.05
N GLY A 359 -9.31 -8.95 26.35
CA GLY A 359 -8.45 -9.88 27.09
C GLY A 359 -7.79 -10.98 26.25
N HIS A 360 -7.81 -10.87 24.92
CA HIS A 360 -7.15 -11.81 24.02
C HIS A 360 -5.65 -11.47 23.87
N THR A 361 -4.82 -11.97 24.78
CA THR A 361 -3.40 -11.58 24.90
C THR A 361 -2.39 -12.44 24.15
N ALA A 362 -2.77 -13.62 23.64
CA ALA A 362 -1.83 -14.59 23.05
C ALA A 362 -0.93 -13.99 21.96
N TRP A 363 -1.47 -13.09 21.14
CA TRP A 363 -0.73 -12.40 20.09
C TRP A 363 0.32 -11.44 20.65
N MET A 364 -0.04 -10.67 21.68
CA MET A 364 0.87 -9.77 22.39
C MET A 364 1.99 -10.56 23.08
N GLU A 365 1.64 -11.65 23.75
CA GLU A 365 2.61 -12.53 24.41
C GLU A 365 3.63 -13.10 23.44
N GLU A 366 3.19 -13.44 22.22
CA GLU A 366 4.09 -13.91 21.17
C GLU A 366 5.05 -12.81 20.70
N ILE A 367 4.60 -11.57 20.60
CA ILE A 367 5.48 -10.41 20.33
C ILE A 367 6.52 -10.25 21.45
N ILE A 368 6.09 -10.32 22.73
CA ILE A 368 6.99 -10.19 23.88
C ILE A 368 8.07 -11.28 23.85
N LYS A 369 7.71 -12.54 23.56
CA LYS A 369 8.64 -13.67 23.46
C LYS A 369 9.68 -13.52 22.34
N MET A 370 9.43 -12.66 21.34
CA MET A 370 10.39 -12.39 20.27
C MET A 370 11.31 -11.20 20.57
N ILE A 371 10.99 -10.40 21.59
CA ILE A 371 11.78 -9.24 22.02
C ILE A 371 12.78 -9.63 23.13
N GLN A 372 12.47 -10.68 23.90
CA GLN A 372 13.34 -11.29 24.90
C GLN A 372 14.37 -12.19 24.24
#